data_AF-Q2GN88-F1
#
_entry.id   AF-Q2GN88-F1
#
_cell.length_a   1.000
_cell.length_b   1.000
_cell.length_c   1.000
_cell.angle_alpha   90.00
_cell.angle_beta   90.00
_cell.angle_gamma   90.00
#
_symmetry.space_group_name_H-M   'P 1'
#
loop_
_entity.id
_entity.type
_entity.pdbx_description
1 polymer ?
#
loop_
_entity_poly.entity_id
_entity_poly.type
_entity_poly.pdbx_seq_one_letter_code
_entity_poly.pdbx_strand_id
1 'polypeptide(L)'
;MAHDNGPSTPSGSQVPDHITRSAPGSADATPKPRSLHPSASSSPSQQLPSRPTNESLPKSLLPAAELYESTPKLKSSESTLLQAFYEPLHSLDMAADFKPGSDGDSSARVGQTIPPEYWVPININHYLVIANAHLSKNSVKQALSARHTPTLEPTFRVRREADIVTYSSTHLTYAVSHALGATLAQPVEVTNEYQYSNLARVDRVWRSWGATTGSFAMLEIKNYGIIDAEEFQRAMYREPGVKNSTLFANLSILSIIKQITNYVQIPTYGTRYASLYDGKYLFLGVFETPPQPTDRPILKGTLVPCTGAENTQARRALLGWLIEAWEKKQRGENENIAETQRPPRPPRKP
;
A
#
# COMPACT_ATOMS: atom_id res chain seq x y z
N MET A 1 29.44 -54.87 17.83
CA MET A 1 29.00 -54.06 16.67
C MET A 1 29.46 -52.64 16.90
N ALA A 2 30.61 -52.28 16.34
CA ALA A 2 31.24 -50.97 16.45
C ALA A 2 31.99 -50.72 15.14
N HIS A 3 31.63 -49.64 14.44
CA HIS A 3 32.34 -49.04 13.31
C HIS A 3 32.09 -47.53 13.47
N ASP A 4 33.04 -46.71 13.91
CA ASP A 4 34.30 -46.30 13.28
C ASP A 4 34.07 -45.67 11.91
N ASN A 5 34.08 -44.34 11.85
CA ASN A 5 33.99 -43.54 10.64
C ASN A 5 34.94 -42.34 10.76
N GLY A 6 36.10 -42.49 10.13
CA GLY A 6 36.98 -41.40 9.72
C GLY A 6 36.61 -40.84 8.33
N PRO A 7 37.21 -39.71 7.92
CA PRO A 7 36.60 -38.74 7.01
C PRO A 7 37.12 -38.83 5.56
N SER A 8 36.44 -38.15 4.64
CA SER A 8 36.94 -37.88 3.29
C SER A 8 36.60 -36.46 2.86
N THR A 9 37.64 -35.64 2.67
CA THR A 9 37.63 -34.43 1.83
C THR A 9 37.89 -34.81 0.37
N PRO A 10 37.57 -33.93 -0.58
CA PRO A 10 38.69 -33.35 -1.34
C PRO A 10 38.59 -31.86 -1.64
N SER A 11 39.79 -31.28 -1.75
CA SER A 11 40.29 -30.15 -2.58
C SER A 11 39.37 -29.72 -3.73
N GLY A 12 39.25 -28.47 -4.16
CA GLY A 12 40.09 -27.28 -4.02
C GLY A 12 40.03 -26.53 -5.37
N SER A 13 39.82 -25.21 -5.39
CA SER A 13 40.22 -24.34 -6.51
C SER A 13 40.15 -22.86 -6.13
N GLN A 14 41.36 -22.35 -5.94
CA GLN A 14 41.96 -21.05 -6.24
C GLN A 14 41.10 -19.81 -6.58
N VAL A 15 41.50 -18.75 -5.87
CA VAL A 15 41.35 -17.29 -5.99
C VAL A 15 41.72 -16.76 -7.41
N PRO A 16 41.37 -15.49 -7.76
CA PRO A 16 42.32 -14.41 -7.44
C PRO A 16 41.69 -13.14 -6.86
N ASP A 17 42.52 -12.48 -6.05
CA ASP A 17 42.33 -11.26 -5.30
C ASP A 17 42.41 -9.98 -6.16
N HIS A 18 42.04 -8.89 -5.49
CA HIS A 18 42.40 -7.49 -5.71
C HIS A 18 41.64 -6.68 -6.76
N ILE A 19 40.95 -5.62 -6.30
CA ILE A 19 41.39 -4.22 -6.48
C ILE A 19 40.90 -3.39 -5.29
N THR A 20 41.79 -2.52 -4.83
CA THR A 20 41.69 -1.65 -3.66
C THR A 20 41.49 -0.19 -4.11
N ARG A 21 40.70 0.57 -3.34
CA ARG A 21 40.75 2.04 -3.12
C ARG A 21 40.32 2.99 -4.26
N SER A 22 39.30 3.82 -3.98
CA SER A 22 39.44 5.26 -3.60
C SER A 22 38.16 6.04 -3.92
N ALA A 23 37.62 6.77 -2.93
CA ALA A 23 36.97 8.06 -3.17
C ALA A 23 38.08 9.13 -3.30
N PRO A 24 37.92 10.23 -4.04
CA PRO A 24 37.12 11.36 -3.54
C PRO A 24 36.45 12.23 -4.63
N GLY A 25 35.66 13.22 -4.20
CA GLY A 25 35.80 14.57 -4.77
C GLY A 25 34.61 15.16 -5.53
N SER A 26 34.01 16.16 -4.89
CA SER A 26 33.13 17.19 -5.43
C SER A 26 33.61 17.85 -6.74
N ALA A 27 32.68 18.25 -7.60
CA ALA A 27 32.61 19.62 -8.15
C ALA A 27 31.40 19.80 -9.08
N ASP A 28 30.75 20.95 -8.90
CA ASP A 28 29.89 21.64 -9.86
C ASP A 28 30.46 21.65 -11.28
N ALA A 29 29.58 21.48 -12.28
CA ALA A 29 29.63 22.26 -13.51
C ALA A 29 28.33 22.08 -14.31
N THR A 30 27.50 23.11 -14.30
CA THR A 30 26.54 23.38 -15.38
C THR A 30 27.32 23.71 -16.65
N PRO A 31 26.80 23.35 -17.85
CA PRO A 31 26.58 24.43 -18.81
C PRO A 31 25.25 24.36 -19.58
N LYS A 32 24.87 25.56 -19.97
CA LYS A 32 23.69 26.04 -20.71
C LYS A 32 23.58 25.54 -22.16
N PRO A 33 22.44 25.79 -22.83
CA PRO A 33 21.98 25.07 -24.01
C PRO A 33 22.54 25.65 -25.32
N ARG A 34 22.53 24.83 -26.37
CA ARG A 34 22.80 25.25 -27.74
C ARG A 34 21.52 25.12 -28.57
N SER A 35 20.97 26.26 -28.97
CA SER A 35 20.02 26.38 -30.07
C SER A 35 20.78 26.41 -31.41
N LEU A 36 20.13 25.95 -32.48
CA LEU A 36 20.09 26.55 -33.84
C LEU A 36 19.45 25.56 -34.83
N HIS A 37 18.15 25.78 -35.12
CA HIS A 37 17.56 26.08 -36.45
C HIS A 37 17.79 25.16 -37.70
N PRO A 38 16.95 25.31 -38.75
CA PRO A 38 16.20 24.21 -39.37
C PRO A 38 16.67 23.88 -40.78
N SER A 39 16.11 22.84 -41.39
CA SER A 39 16.15 22.65 -42.85
C SER A 39 14.92 21.91 -43.34
N ALA A 40 14.44 22.35 -44.50
CA ALA A 40 13.15 22.10 -45.10
C ALA A 40 13.19 21.02 -46.20
N SER A 41 12.01 20.81 -46.81
CA SER A 41 11.73 20.11 -48.08
C SER A 41 11.66 18.57 -47.96
N SER A 42 10.82 17.83 -48.67
CA SER A 42 9.95 18.11 -49.84
C SER A 42 8.93 16.97 -49.97
N SER A 43 7.74 17.28 -50.51
CA SER A 43 6.74 16.31 -51.00
C SER A 43 7.20 15.64 -52.31
N PRO A 44 6.62 14.49 -52.69
CA PRO A 44 5.71 14.55 -53.84
C PRO A 44 4.48 13.62 -53.78
N SER A 45 3.46 14.07 -54.50
CA SER A 45 2.16 13.46 -54.80
C SER A 45 2.25 12.23 -55.73
N GLN A 46 1.38 11.23 -55.55
CA GLN A 46 0.82 10.35 -56.60
C GLN A 46 -0.57 9.84 -56.14
N GLN A 47 -1.66 10.29 -56.77
CA GLN A 47 -2.45 9.64 -57.82
C GLN A 47 -3.63 8.77 -57.31
N LEU A 48 -4.84 9.25 -57.66
CA LEU A 48 -6.14 8.59 -57.59
C LEU A 48 -6.19 7.33 -58.47
N PRO A 49 -7.10 6.39 -58.16
CA PRO A 49 -8.20 6.21 -59.11
C PRO A 49 -9.59 6.00 -58.48
N SER A 50 -10.56 6.58 -59.18
CA SER A 50 -11.84 6.00 -59.63
C SER A 50 -12.77 5.28 -58.65
N ARG A 51 -13.88 5.99 -58.40
CA ARG A 51 -15.19 5.58 -57.88
C ARG A 51 -15.79 4.36 -58.61
N PRO A 52 -16.49 3.49 -57.88
CA PRO A 52 -17.76 2.93 -58.35
C PRO A 52 -18.93 3.32 -57.44
N THR A 53 -20.09 3.25 -58.06
CA THR A 53 -21.42 3.72 -57.67
C THR A 53 -22.16 2.84 -56.68
N ASN A 54 -23.02 3.48 -55.90
CA ASN A 54 -24.29 3.01 -55.32
C ASN A 54 -24.40 1.53 -54.94
N GLU A 55 -24.32 1.27 -53.64
CA GLU A 55 -25.20 0.29 -53.01
C GLU A 55 -25.55 0.73 -51.57
N SER A 56 -26.80 0.46 -51.23
CA SER A 56 -27.58 0.93 -50.10
C SER A 56 -27.03 0.57 -48.72
N LEU A 57 -26.77 1.59 -47.90
CA LEU A 57 -26.54 1.44 -46.45
C LEU A 57 -27.88 1.48 -45.69
N PRO A 58 -28.13 0.55 -44.74
CA PRO A 58 -29.31 0.60 -43.89
C PRO A 58 -29.22 1.74 -42.88
N LYS A 59 -30.30 2.53 -42.80
CA LYS A 59 -30.61 3.46 -41.71
C LYS A 59 -30.66 2.70 -40.39
N SER A 60 -29.79 3.02 -39.44
CA SER A 60 -30.02 3.00 -37.98
C SER A 60 -28.70 2.93 -37.20
N LEU A 61 -27.94 4.03 -37.22
CA LEU A 61 -27.00 4.34 -36.16
C LEU A 61 -27.32 5.77 -35.73
N LEU A 62 -28.25 5.89 -34.79
CA LEU A 62 -28.44 7.13 -34.05
C LEU A 62 -27.12 7.44 -33.31
N PRO A 63 -26.67 8.71 -33.29
CA PRO A 63 -25.43 9.07 -32.64
C PRO A 63 -25.59 8.91 -31.12
N ALA A 64 -24.67 8.18 -30.49
CA ALA A 64 -24.51 8.08 -29.04
C ALA A 64 -24.00 9.40 -28.40
N ALA A 65 -24.45 10.55 -28.92
CA ALA A 65 -23.96 11.87 -28.55
C ALA A 65 -24.92 12.62 -27.60
N GLU A 66 -26.15 12.15 -27.37
CA GLU A 66 -27.16 12.86 -26.57
C GLU A 66 -27.33 12.35 -25.13
N LEU A 67 -26.46 11.45 -24.64
CA LEU A 67 -26.42 11.01 -23.23
C LEU A 67 -25.28 11.67 -22.43
N TYR A 68 -24.85 12.86 -22.87
CA TYR A 68 -23.76 13.65 -22.28
C TYR A 68 -24.23 14.93 -21.57
N GLU A 69 -25.53 15.09 -21.32
CA GLU A 69 -26.06 16.24 -20.59
C GLU A 69 -26.64 15.84 -19.24
N SER A 70 -25.76 15.64 -18.25
CA SER A 70 -25.96 16.05 -16.85
C SER A 70 -24.91 15.42 -15.93
N THR A 71 -23.62 15.53 -16.24
CA THR A 71 -22.62 15.37 -15.17
C THR A 71 -22.67 16.66 -14.35
N PRO A 72 -23.05 16.63 -13.06
CA PRO A 72 -23.00 17.82 -12.23
C PRO A 72 -21.57 18.37 -12.27
N LYS A 73 -21.41 19.64 -12.63
CA LYS A 73 -20.13 20.35 -12.51
C LYS A 73 -19.74 20.33 -11.04
N LEU A 74 -18.86 19.40 -10.66
CA LEU A 74 -18.14 19.49 -9.40
C LEU A 74 -17.40 20.82 -9.43
N LYS A 75 -17.85 21.78 -8.60
CA LYS A 75 -17.05 22.96 -8.29
C LYS A 75 -15.78 22.43 -7.63
N SER A 76 -14.67 22.40 -8.35
CA SER A 76 -13.36 22.07 -7.80
C SER A 76 -12.91 23.22 -6.91
N SER A 77 -13.46 23.33 -5.70
CA SER A 77 -12.72 24.00 -4.64
C SER A 77 -11.52 23.12 -4.34
N GLU A 78 -10.33 23.56 -4.70
CA GLU A 78 -9.09 22.86 -4.33
C GLU A 78 -9.03 22.78 -2.80
N SER A 79 -9.34 21.60 -2.26
CA SER A 79 -9.24 21.35 -0.83
C SER A 79 -7.77 21.33 -0.45
N THR A 80 -7.41 22.06 0.60
CA THR A 80 -6.07 21.96 1.17
C THR A 80 -5.88 20.58 1.80
N LEU A 81 -4.62 20.13 1.94
CA LEU A 81 -4.36 18.85 2.60
C LEU A 81 -4.85 18.82 4.04
N LEU A 82 -4.89 19.97 4.72
CA LEU A 82 -5.45 20.08 6.06
C LEU A 82 -6.98 19.86 6.06
N GLN A 83 -7.70 20.51 5.14
CA GLN A 83 -9.15 20.35 4.99
C GLN A 83 -9.55 18.92 4.67
N ALA A 84 -8.76 18.24 3.82
CA ALA A 84 -8.99 16.85 3.44
C ALA A 84 -9.13 15.90 4.65
N PHE A 85 -8.48 16.16 5.80
CA PHE A 85 -8.65 15.33 7.00
C PHE A 85 -10.03 15.40 7.65
N TYR A 86 -10.82 16.41 7.31
CA TYR A 86 -12.15 16.66 7.85
C TYR A 86 -13.25 16.54 6.79
N GLU A 87 -12.85 16.29 5.54
CA GLU A 87 -13.75 16.06 4.44
C GLU A 87 -13.96 14.57 4.19
N PRO A 88 -15.11 14.20 3.63
CA PRO A 88 -15.36 12.87 3.13
C PRO A 88 -14.27 12.36 2.18
N LEU A 89 -14.05 11.04 2.17
CA LEU A 89 -13.34 10.43 1.05
C LEU A 89 -14.21 10.57 -0.20
N HIS A 90 -13.59 10.87 -1.33
CA HIS A 90 -14.29 10.90 -2.61
C HIS A 90 -14.71 9.46 -2.92
N SER A 91 -16.02 9.21 -2.89
CA SER A 91 -16.58 7.97 -3.42
C SER A 91 -16.68 8.14 -4.93
N LEU A 92 -15.88 7.40 -5.68
CA LEU A 92 -16.21 7.17 -7.08
C LEU A 92 -17.34 6.16 -7.09
N ASP A 93 -18.52 6.58 -7.56
CA ASP A 93 -19.63 5.67 -7.76
C ASP A 93 -19.20 4.58 -8.74
N MET A 94 -19.12 3.34 -8.26
CA MET A 94 -19.00 2.21 -9.15
C MET A 94 -20.30 2.07 -9.92
N ALA A 95 -20.19 1.79 -11.23
CA ALA A 95 -21.36 1.52 -12.04
C ALA A 95 -22.17 0.36 -11.43
N ALA A 96 -23.50 0.45 -11.43
CA ALA A 96 -24.38 -0.49 -10.73
C ALA A 96 -24.28 -1.95 -11.25
N ASP A 97 -23.70 -2.14 -12.43
CA ASP A 97 -23.43 -3.43 -13.08
C ASP A 97 -22.05 -4.01 -12.71
N PHE A 98 -21.27 -3.32 -11.87
CA PHE A 98 -19.98 -3.79 -11.43
C PHE A 98 -20.12 -5.04 -10.54
N LYS A 99 -19.55 -6.16 -10.99
CA LYS A 99 -19.42 -7.38 -10.19
C LYS A 99 -18.07 -7.35 -9.49
N PRO A 100 -18.01 -7.54 -8.16
CA PRO A 100 -16.75 -7.67 -7.45
C PRO A 100 -15.88 -8.75 -8.12
N GLY A 101 -14.64 -8.39 -8.46
CA GLY A 101 -13.69 -9.38 -8.94
C GLY A 101 -13.42 -10.43 -7.86
N SER A 102 -13.36 -11.71 -8.23
CA SER A 102 -12.79 -12.74 -7.34
C SER A 102 -11.31 -12.43 -7.14
N ASP A 103 -10.81 -12.46 -5.91
CA ASP A 103 -9.38 -12.33 -5.61
C ASP A 103 -8.60 -13.43 -6.34
N GLY A 104 -8.06 -13.07 -7.52
CA GLY A 104 -7.15 -13.88 -8.29
C GLY A 104 -5.72 -13.51 -7.91
N ASP A 105 -5.17 -14.20 -6.92
CA ASP A 105 -3.77 -14.61 -6.81
C ASP A 105 -3.43 -14.95 -5.36
N SER A 106 -3.71 -16.19 -4.97
CA SER A 106 -3.08 -16.76 -3.79
C SER A 106 -1.73 -17.33 -4.20
N SER A 107 -0.65 -16.57 -3.98
CA SER A 107 0.71 -17.10 -3.94
C SER A 107 0.73 -18.41 -3.12
N ALA A 108 1.50 -19.43 -3.57
CA ALA A 108 1.58 -20.73 -2.88
C ALA A 108 1.89 -20.59 -1.38
N ARG A 109 2.63 -19.53 -1.00
CA ARG A 109 2.89 -19.18 0.41
C ARG A 109 1.64 -18.77 1.18
N VAL A 110 0.78 -17.95 0.59
CA VAL A 110 -0.48 -17.51 1.21
C VAL A 110 -1.37 -18.72 1.51
N GLY A 111 -1.39 -19.72 0.62
CA GLY A 111 -2.11 -20.98 0.86
C GLY A 111 -1.65 -21.70 2.14
N GLN A 112 -0.34 -21.68 2.41
CA GLN A 112 0.31 -22.31 3.56
C GLN A 112 0.30 -21.45 4.84
N THR A 113 0.00 -20.15 4.73
CA THR A 113 -0.04 -19.25 5.88
C THR A 113 -1.18 -19.61 6.84
N ILE A 114 -0.84 -19.73 8.12
CA ILE A 114 -1.81 -19.90 9.21
C ILE A 114 -2.43 -18.53 9.50
N PRO A 115 -3.78 -18.37 9.45
CA PRO A 115 -4.43 -17.11 9.78
C PRO A 115 -4.37 -16.83 11.29
N PRO A 116 -4.63 -15.58 11.71
CA PRO A 116 -4.87 -15.24 13.12
C PRO A 116 -5.98 -16.09 13.72
N GLU A 117 -5.89 -16.34 15.02
CA GLU A 117 -6.90 -17.14 15.73
C GLU A 117 -8.24 -16.41 15.79
N TYR A 118 -8.17 -15.16 16.20
CA TYR A 118 -9.26 -14.19 16.35
C TYR A 118 -8.69 -12.78 16.22
N TRP A 119 -9.57 -11.78 16.22
CA TRP A 119 -9.15 -10.41 16.40
C TRP A 119 -9.80 -9.72 17.60
N VAL A 120 -9.11 -8.73 18.15
CA VAL A 120 -9.56 -7.91 19.28
C VAL A 120 -9.76 -6.47 18.79
N PRO A 121 -10.96 -5.89 18.94
CA PRO A 121 -11.23 -4.55 18.46
C PRO A 121 -10.50 -3.51 19.30
N ILE A 122 -9.90 -2.54 18.62
CA ILE A 122 -9.38 -1.30 19.18
C ILE A 122 -10.39 -0.20 18.87
N ASN A 123 -10.69 0.63 19.87
CA ASN A 123 -11.58 1.77 19.67
C ASN A 123 -10.92 2.79 18.74
N ILE A 124 -11.61 3.19 17.68
CA ILE A 124 -11.10 4.17 16.69
C ILE A 124 -10.62 5.48 17.34
N ASN A 125 -11.25 5.90 18.44
CA ASN A 125 -10.89 7.12 19.16
C ASN A 125 -9.44 7.10 19.65
N HIS A 126 -8.86 5.92 19.90
CA HIS A 126 -7.44 5.78 20.22
C HIS A 126 -6.55 6.42 19.13
N TYR A 127 -6.79 6.08 17.86
CA TYR A 127 -6.04 6.64 16.75
C TYR A 127 -6.42 8.09 16.43
N LEU A 128 -7.70 8.45 16.58
CA LEU A 128 -8.14 9.83 16.34
C LEU A 128 -7.50 10.81 17.33
N VAL A 129 -7.34 10.44 18.60
CA VAL A 129 -6.67 11.26 19.62
C VAL A 129 -5.21 11.52 19.21
N ILE A 130 -4.48 10.48 18.81
CA ILE A 130 -3.09 10.61 18.34
C ILE A 130 -3.03 11.55 17.12
N ALA A 131 -3.85 11.30 16.10
CA ALA A 131 -3.85 12.12 14.89
C ALA A 131 -4.17 13.60 15.17
N ASN A 132 -5.21 13.87 15.97
CA ASN A 132 -5.63 15.23 16.29
C ASN A 132 -4.56 15.97 17.09
N ALA A 133 -3.84 15.30 17.99
CA ALA A 133 -2.73 15.90 18.73
C ALA A 133 -1.64 16.43 17.78
N HIS A 134 -1.36 15.71 16.69
CA HIS A 134 -0.37 16.14 15.70
C HIS A 134 -0.90 17.15 14.70
N LEU A 135 -2.12 16.96 14.18
CA LEU A 135 -2.78 17.90 13.26
C LEU A 135 -3.08 19.26 13.92
N SER A 136 -3.13 19.33 15.26
CA SER A 136 -3.35 20.58 15.99
C SER A 136 -2.11 21.50 16.02
N LYS A 137 -0.91 20.96 15.78
CA LYS A 137 0.37 21.70 15.84
C LYS A 137 0.47 22.75 14.74
N ASN A 138 0.86 23.98 15.09
CA ASN A 138 0.92 25.10 14.15
C ASN A 138 1.85 24.84 12.96
N SER A 139 3.02 24.22 13.18
CA SER A 139 3.95 23.86 12.11
C SER A 139 3.34 22.88 11.11
N VAL A 140 2.64 21.85 11.59
CA VAL A 140 1.95 20.86 10.75
C VAL A 140 0.80 21.51 9.98
N LYS A 141 -0.03 22.34 10.64
CA LYS A 141 -1.11 23.09 9.99
C LYS A 141 -0.59 23.94 8.84
N GLN A 142 0.45 24.74 9.07
CA GLN A 142 1.04 25.60 8.04
C GLN A 142 1.56 24.78 6.87
N ALA A 143 2.28 23.68 7.13
CA ALA A 143 2.81 22.82 6.08
C ALA A 143 1.71 22.17 5.21
N LEU A 144 0.58 21.79 5.83
CA LEU A 144 -0.54 21.14 5.14
C LEU A 144 -1.46 22.13 4.43
N SER A 145 -1.69 23.32 5.00
CA SER A 145 -2.51 24.36 4.37
C SER A 145 -1.84 24.96 3.12
N ALA A 146 -0.52 24.84 2.98
CA ALA A 146 0.22 25.32 1.81
C ALA A 146 0.15 24.38 0.59
N ARG A 147 -0.52 23.22 0.71
CA ARG A 147 -0.62 22.19 -0.33
C ARG A 147 -2.07 21.79 -0.55
N HIS A 148 -2.39 21.34 -1.75
CA HIS A 148 -3.74 20.95 -2.15
C HIS A 148 -3.81 19.45 -2.45
N THR A 149 -5.02 18.88 -2.30
CA THR A 149 -5.28 17.51 -2.71
C THR A 149 -5.21 17.37 -4.23
N PRO A 150 -4.73 16.23 -4.76
CA PRO A 150 -4.84 15.96 -6.18
C PRO A 150 -6.31 15.98 -6.60
N THR A 151 -6.59 16.62 -7.73
CA THR A 151 -7.93 16.74 -8.34
C THR A 151 -8.03 15.76 -9.51
N LEU A 152 -9.20 15.11 -9.66
CA LEU A 152 -9.51 14.41 -10.91
C LEU A 152 -9.92 15.42 -11.96
N GLU A 153 -9.38 15.26 -13.16
CA GLU A 153 -9.97 15.89 -14.32
C GLU A 153 -11.36 15.27 -14.59
N PRO A 154 -12.44 16.07 -14.70
CA PRO A 154 -13.82 15.58 -14.80
C PRO A 154 -14.16 14.85 -16.11
N THR A 155 -13.20 14.66 -17.01
CA THR A 155 -13.40 14.11 -18.36
C THR A 155 -13.28 12.59 -18.45
N PHE A 156 -12.80 11.90 -17.40
CA PHE A 156 -12.57 10.46 -17.45
C PHE A 156 -13.67 9.68 -16.74
N ARG A 157 -14.51 8.97 -17.51
CA ARG A 157 -15.24 7.82 -16.96
C ARG A 157 -14.23 6.74 -16.63
N VAL A 158 -14.02 6.49 -15.34
CA VAL A 158 -13.19 5.38 -14.88
C VAL A 158 -13.93 4.08 -15.16
N ARG A 159 -13.40 3.27 -16.09
CA ARG A 159 -14.05 2.01 -16.53
C ARG A 159 -13.43 0.76 -15.89
N ARG A 160 -12.32 0.90 -15.17
CA ARG A 160 -11.57 -0.23 -14.59
C ARG A 160 -11.57 -0.11 -13.06
N GLU A 161 -11.81 -1.24 -12.39
CA GLU A 161 -11.76 -1.34 -10.93
C GLU A 161 -10.40 -0.89 -10.37
N ALA A 162 -9.32 -1.33 -11.01
CA ALA A 162 -7.96 -0.96 -10.62
C ALA A 162 -7.78 0.57 -10.53
N ASP A 163 -8.32 1.32 -11.49
CA ASP A 163 -8.21 2.78 -11.51
C ASP A 163 -9.03 3.43 -10.36
N ILE A 164 -10.22 2.89 -10.06
CA ILE A 164 -11.07 3.35 -8.93
C ILE A 164 -10.33 3.12 -7.61
N VAL A 165 -9.75 1.94 -7.47
CA VAL A 165 -9.02 1.50 -6.28
C VAL A 165 -7.73 2.31 -6.09
N THR A 166 -6.96 2.54 -7.16
CA THR A 166 -5.78 3.42 -7.16
C THR A 166 -6.14 4.87 -6.85
N TYR A 167 -7.24 5.37 -7.39
CA TYR A 167 -7.69 6.73 -7.11
C TYR A 167 -8.11 6.89 -5.64
N SER A 168 -8.98 6.01 -5.16
CA SER A 168 -9.51 6.06 -3.80
C SER A 168 -8.40 5.92 -2.77
N SER A 169 -7.44 5.02 -3.02
CA SER A 169 -6.25 4.85 -2.17
C SER A 169 -5.34 6.09 -2.20
N THR A 170 -5.20 6.76 -3.34
CA THR A 170 -4.47 8.04 -3.42
C THR A 170 -5.16 9.12 -2.59
N HIS A 171 -6.50 9.25 -2.68
CA HIS A 171 -7.27 10.19 -1.87
C HIS A 171 -7.23 9.90 -0.37
N LEU A 172 -7.11 8.63 0.01
CA LEU A 172 -6.89 8.22 1.39
C LEU A 172 -5.48 8.60 1.87
N THR A 173 -4.46 8.26 1.09
CA THR A 173 -3.08 8.22 1.58
C THR A 173 -2.27 9.48 1.30
N TYR A 174 -2.62 10.30 0.31
CA TYR A 174 -1.79 11.45 -0.09
C TYR A 174 -1.65 12.48 1.03
N ALA A 175 -2.77 12.95 1.59
CA ALA A 175 -2.77 13.87 2.73
C ALA A 175 -2.08 13.27 3.96
N VAL A 176 -2.26 11.96 4.18
CA VAL A 176 -1.63 11.22 5.29
C VAL A 176 -0.10 11.18 5.15
N SER A 177 0.42 10.85 3.98
CA SER A 177 1.87 10.82 3.71
C SER A 177 2.51 12.20 3.91
N HIS A 178 1.85 13.27 3.47
CA HIS A 178 2.32 14.63 3.71
C HIS A 178 2.26 15.02 5.19
N ALA A 179 1.20 14.64 5.90
CA ALA A 179 1.08 14.90 7.33
C ALA A 179 2.15 14.17 8.14
N LEU A 180 2.49 12.92 7.77
CA LEU A 180 3.60 12.18 8.37
C LEU A 180 4.93 12.90 8.18
N GLY A 181 5.24 13.34 6.94
CA GLY A 181 6.47 14.08 6.66
C GLY A 181 6.58 15.42 7.41
N ALA A 182 5.45 16.08 7.69
CA ALA A 182 5.42 17.30 8.51
C ALA A 182 5.45 17.01 10.03
N THR A 183 5.10 15.80 10.43
CA THR A 183 4.92 15.39 11.84
C THR A 183 6.18 14.76 12.41
N LEU A 184 6.83 13.89 11.65
CA LEU A 184 7.90 13.02 12.13
C LEU A 184 9.26 13.69 11.96
N ALA A 185 10.13 13.49 12.95
CA ALA A 185 11.47 14.08 12.95
C ALA A 185 12.40 13.43 11.92
N GLN A 186 12.15 12.17 11.57
CA GLN A 186 12.92 11.43 10.58
C GLN A 186 12.16 11.38 9.25
N PRO A 187 12.87 11.39 8.11
CA PRO A 187 12.24 11.20 6.81
C PRO A 187 11.47 9.87 6.75
N VAL A 188 10.24 9.95 6.27
CA VAL A 188 9.43 8.78 5.91
C VAL A 188 9.46 8.62 4.40
N GLU A 189 9.83 7.43 3.95
CA GLU A 189 9.66 7.00 2.58
C GLU A 189 8.38 6.19 2.45
N VAL A 190 7.63 6.45 1.38
CA VAL A 190 6.47 5.67 0.99
C VAL A 190 6.81 4.96 -0.31
N THR A 191 6.91 3.64 -0.28
CA THR A 191 7.18 2.83 -1.46
C THR A 191 5.88 2.17 -1.91
N ASN A 192 5.49 2.40 -3.17
CA ASN A 192 4.37 1.69 -3.81
C ASN A 192 4.88 0.40 -4.46
N GLU A 193 4.02 -0.62 -4.54
CA GLU A 193 4.33 -1.91 -5.17
C GLU A 193 5.63 -2.51 -4.62
N TYR A 194 5.82 -2.40 -3.30
CA TYR A 194 7.05 -2.88 -2.66
C TYR A 194 7.09 -4.40 -2.77
N GLN A 195 8.04 -4.89 -3.57
CA GLN A 195 8.22 -6.30 -3.80
C GLN A 195 9.50 -6.77 -3.10
N TYR A 196 9.36 -7.76 -2.22
CA TYR A 196 10.50 -8.48 -1.68
C TYR A 196 10.66 -9.79 -2.43
N SER A 197 11.67 -9.86 -3.31
CA SER A 197 11.92 -11.04 -4.14
C SER A 197 10.66 -11.42 -4.96
N ASN A 198 10.60 -12.61 -5.50
CA ASN A 198 9.40 -13.16 -6.14
C ASN A 198 8.41 -13.75 -5.11
N LEU A 199 8.54 -13.40 -3.82
CA LEU A 199 7.79 -14.03 -2.73
C LEU A 199 6.47 -13.32 -2.41
N ALA A 200 6.47 -11.99 -2.41
CA ALA A 200 5.32 -11.17 -2.06
C ALA A 200 5.49 -9.72 -2.55
N ARG A 201 4.39 -9.12 -3.00
CA ARG A 201 4.27 -7.71 -3.37
C ARG A 201 3.24 -7.07 -2.44
N VAL A 202 3.57 -5.95 -1.85
CA VAL A 202 2.68 -5.15 -1.00
C VAL A 202 2.42 -3.83 -1.70
N ASP A 203 1.16 -3.43 -1.81
CA ASP A 203 0.79 -2.25 -2.60
C ASP A 203 1.40 -0.96 -2.06
N ARG A 204 1.52 -0.82 -0.73
CA ARG A 204 2.22 0.30 -0.11
C ARG A 204 2.91 -0.04 1.19
N VAL A 205 4.12 0.49 1.36
CA VAL A 205 4.92 0.34 2.57
C VAL A 205 5.43 1.70 3.04
N TRP A 206 5.32 1.99 4.33
CA TRP A 206 5.93 3.15 4.97
C TRP A 206 7.20 2.75 5.70
N ARG A 207 8.29 3.50 5.44
CA ARG A 207 9.64 3.20 5.92
C ARG A 207 10.24 4.42 6.60
N SER A 208 10.93 4.21 7.70
CA SER A 208 11.74 5.25 8.37
C SER A 208 13.19 5.18 7.92
N TRP A 209 13.80 6.34 7.73
CA TRP A 209 15.23 6.49 7.51
C TRP A 209 15.91 7.06 8.76
N GLY A 210 16.93 6.36 9.26
CA GLY A 210 17.64 6.80 10.47
C GLY A 210 18.18 5.64 11.30
N ALA A 211 18.24 5.83 12.62
CA ALA A 211 18.79 4.85 13.56
C ALA A 211 18.08 3.49 13.52
N THR A 212 16.76 3.48 13.29
CA THR A 212 15.95 2.28 13.08
C THR A 212 15.41 2.26 11.64
N THR A 213 16.29 1.98 10.69
CA THR A 213 15.91 1.96 9.27
C THR A 213 15.00 0.76 8.96
N GLY A 214 13.99 0.97 8.11
CA GLY A 214 13.17 -0.10 7.51
C GLY A 214 11.68 0.21 7.57
N SER A 215 10.84 -0.76 7.21
CA SER A 215 9.39 -0.56 7.23
C SER A 215 8.81 -0.55 8.65
N PHE A 216 7.80 0.29 8.88
CA PHE A 216 7.05 0.31 10.14
C PHE A 216 5.56 0.04 9.95
N ALA A 217 5.04 0.11 8.72
CA ALA A 217 3.67 -0.21 8.42
C ALA A 217 3.50 -0.58 6.95
N MET A 218 2.43 -1.31 6.65
CA MET A 218 2.02 -1.67 5.29
C MET A 218 0.53 -1.47 5.06
N LEU A 219 0.17 -1.24 3.80
CA LEU A 219 -1.19 -1.17 3.29
C LEU A 219 -1.29 -2.05 2.05
N GLU A 220 -2.24 -2.97 2.09
CA GLU A 220 -2.68 -3.76 0.95
C GLU A 220 -4.05 -3.21 0.51
N ILE A 221 -4.21 -3.06 -0.79
CA ILE A 221 -5.38 -2.49 -1.42
C ILE A 221 -6.12 -3.61 -2.16
N LYS A 222 -7.43 -3.66 -1.96
CA LYS A 222 -8.30 -4.70 -2.50
C LYS A 222 -9.39 -4.17 -3.41
N ASN A 223 -9.94 -5.11 -4.16
CA ASN A 223 -11.15 -4.94 -4.96
C ASN A 223 -12.28 -4.38 -4.11
N TYR A 224 -13.12 -3.56 -4.72
CA TYR A 224 -14.03 -2.72 -3.95
C TYR A 224 -15.07 -3.54 -3.20
N GLY A 225 -15.24 -3.25 -1.90
CA GLY A 225 -16.29 -3.86 -1.07
C GLY A 225 -16.06 -5.31 -0.70
N ILE A 226 -14.84 -5.84 -0.89
CA ILE A 226 -14.49 -7.21 -0.50
C ILE A 226 -14.37 -7.37 1.03
N ILE A 227 -14.12 -6.28 1.75
CA ILE A 227 -14.04 -6.30 3.21
C ILE A 227 -15.47 -6.28 3.76
N ASP A 228 -15.88 -7.40 4.35
CA ASP A 228 -17.17 -7.52 5.02
C ASP A 228 -17.04 -7.28 6.54
N ALA A 229 -17.73 -6.24 7.03
CA ALA A 229 -17.77 -5.91 8.45
C ALA A 229 -18.42 -7.01 9.29
N GLU A 230 -19.39 -7.76 8.75
CA GLU A 230 -20.04 -8.87 9.47
C GLU A 230 -19.07 -10.04 9.67
N GLU A 231 -18.19 -10.29 8.71
CA GLU A 231 -17.12 -11.28 8.83
C GLU A 231 -16.11 -10.90 9.91
N PHE A 232 -15.68 -9.64 9.95
CA PHE A 232 -14.87 -9.16 11.07
C PHE A 232 -15.62 -9.35 12.40
N GLN A 233 -16.89 -8.97 12.51
CA GLN A 233 -17.65 -9.18 13.75
C GLN A 233 -17.78 -10.67 14.15
N ARG A 234 -17.88 -11.58 13.19
CA ARG A 234 -17.86 -13.04 13.43
C ARG A 234 -16.49 -13.54 13.89
N ALA A 235 -15.40 -12.93 13.40
CA ALA A 235 -14.03 -13.26 13.78
C ALA A 235 -13.56 -12.66 15.11
N MET A 236 -14.37 -11.79 15.71
CA MET A 236 -14.03 -11.06 16.92
C MET A 236 -13.96 -12.01 18.13
N TYR A 237 -12.95 -11.82 18.98
CA TYR A 237 -12.83 -12.54 20.24
C TYR A 237 -14.12 -12.37 21.07
N ARG A 238 -14.68 -13.51 21.51
CA ARG A 238 -15.75 -13.58 22.50
C ARG A 238 -15.20 -14.42 23.67
N GLU A 239 -15.47 -13.99 24.90
CA GLU A 239 -14.91 -14.48 26.17
C GLU A 239 -14.71 -16.02 26.32
N PRO A 240 -13.87 -16.46 27.28
CA PRO A 240 -13.57 -17.88 27.49
C PRO A 240 -14.82 -18.70 27.84
N GLY A 241 -15.14 -19.70 27.00
CA GLY A 241 -16.31 -20.57 27.16
C GLY A 241 -16.99 -20.93 25.85
N VAL A 242 -16.78 -20.11 24.81
CA VAL A 242 -17.18 -20.43 23.44
C VAL A 242 -16.03 -21.15 22.74
N LYS A 243 -16.01 -22.49 22.85
CA LYS A 243 -15.13 -23.32 22.02
C LYS A 243 -15.66 -23.32 20.58
N ASN A 244 -15.32 -22.32 19.79
CA ASN A 244 -15.35 -22.44 18.34
C ASN A 244 -13.97 -22.08 17.80
N SER A 245 -13.20 -23.13 17.55
CA SER A 245 -11.93 -23.13 16.85
C SER A 245 -11.98 -22.28 15.58
N THR A 246 -11.03 -21.36 15.46
CA THR A 246 -10.60 -20.67 14.24
C THR A 246 -11.67 -19.87 13.51
N LEU A 247 -12.00 -18.69 14.03
CA LEU A 247 -13.11 -17.89 13.49
C LEU A 247 -12.82 -17.36 12.08
N PHE A 248 -11.57 -17.05 11.73
CA PHE A 248 -11.20 -16.66 10.36
C PHE A 248 -11.16 -17.81 9.36
N ALA A 249 -10.92 -19.05 9.79
CA ALA A 249 -10.67 -20.19 8.88
C ALA A 249 -11.88 -20.58 8.01
N ASN A 250 -13.06 -20.04 8.30
CA ASN A 250 -14.32 -20.35 7.62
C ASN A 250 -14.99 -19.11 6.99
N LEU A 251 -14.28 -17.99 6.88
CA LEU A 251 -14.82 -16.73 6.35
C LEU A 251 -14.30 -16.47 4.93
N SER A 252 -15.07 -15.74 4.13
CA SER A 252 -14.66 -15.38 2.76
C SER A 252 -13.43 -14.46 2.75
N ILE A 253 -13.24 -13.66 3.81
CA ILE A 253 -12.05 -12.82 4.03
C ILE A 253 -10.77 -13.60 4.40
N LEU A 254 -10.84 -14.93 4.56
CA LEU A 254 -9.70 -15.74 4.98
C LEU A 254 -8.46 -15.54 4.10
N SER A 255 -8.62 -15.50 2.77
CA SER A 255 -7.51 -15.32 1.83
C SER A 255 -6.78 -14.00 2.10
N ILE A 256 -7.54 -12.92 2.29
CA ILE A 256 -7.03 -11.56 2.55
C ILE A 256 -6.30 -11.51 3.89
N ILE A 257 -6.88 -12.10 4.93
CA ILE A 257 -6.28 -12.16 6.26
C ILE A 257 -4.99 -12.99 6.27
N LYS A 258 -4.98 -14.13 5.57
CA LYS A 258 -3.75 -14.92 5.37
C LYS A 258 -2.68 -14.12 4.64
N GLN A 259 -3.05 -13.30 3.67
CA GLN A 259 -2.10 -12.49 2.91
C GLN A 259 -1.40 -11.44 3.79
N ILE A 260 -2.14 -10.67 4.60
CA ILE A 260 -1.48 -9.72 5.53
C ILE A 260 -0.66 -10.42 6.60
N THR A 261 -1.08 -11.62 7.03
CA THR A 261 -0.30 -12.45 7.97
C THR A 261 1.01 -12.89 7.33
N ASN A 262 0.98 -13.32 6.07
CA ASN A 262 2.17 -13.71 5.32
C ASN A 262 3.16 -12.54 5.20
N TYR A 263 2.68 -11.32 4.97
CA TYR A 263 3.55 -10.15 4.89
C TYR A 263 4.26 -9.85 6.20
N VAL A 264 3.55 -9.91 7.32
CA VAL A 264 4.12 -9.71 8.65
C VAL A 264 5.13 -10.81 9.01
N GLN A 265 4.90 -12.05 8.55
CA GLN A 265 5.83 -13.17 8.73
C GLN A 265 7.13 -13.03 7.95
N ILE A 266 7.16 -12.25 6.86
CA ILE A 266 8.37 -12.06 6.05
C ILE A 266 9.31 -11.08 6.79
N PRO A 267 10.49 -11.53 7.25
CA PRO A 267 11.35 -10.72 8.14
C PRO A 267 11.74 -9.36 7.55
N THR A 268 11.88 -9.27 6.22
CA THR A 268 12.28 -8.05 5.52
C THR A 268 11.27 -6.92 5.63
N TYR A 269 9.96 -7.22 5.76
CA TYR A 269 8.99 -6.16 6.03
C TYR A 269 9.15 -5.64 7.46
N GLY A 270 9.59 -6.45 8.41
CA GLY A 270 10.05 -5.95 9.71
C GLY A 270 9.00 -5.13 10.48
N THR A 271 7.71 -5.42 10.29
CA THR A 271 6.63 -4.71 10.94
C THR A 271 5.48 -5.65 11.32
N ARG A 272 4.84 -5.35 12.44
CA ARG A 272 3.60 -5.96 12.95
C ARG A 272 2.34 -5.18 12.56
N TYR A 273 2.48 -4.07 11.86
CA TYR A 273 1.39 -3.16 11.49
C TYR A 273 1.00 -3.41 10.03
N ALA A 274 -0.18 -3.96 9.81
CA ALA A 274 -0.71 -4.23 8.48
C ALA A 274 -2.14 -3.70 8.35
N SER A 275 -2.44 -3.06 7.22
CA SER A 275 -3.75 -2.50 6.93
C SER A 275 -4.30 -3.01 5.59
N LEU A 276 -5.63 -3.04 5.49
CA LEU A 276 -6.37 -3.40 4.29
C LEU A 276 -7.28 -2.25 3.91
N TYR A 277 -7.40 -1.95 2.62
CA TYR A 277 -8.33 -0.95 2.11
C TYR A 277 -9.01 -1.42 0.85
N ASP A 278 -10.34 -1.33 0.78
CA ASP A 278 -11.13 -1.78 -0.37
C ASP A 278 -12.05 -0.65 -0.92
N GLY A 279 -11.72 0.61 -0.65
CA GLY A 279 -12.62 1.73 -1.00
C GLY A 279 -13.77 1.93 -0.01
N LYS A 280 -14.40 0.85 0.46
CA LYS A 280 -15.57 0.89 1.36
C LYS A 280 -15.17 0.92 2.84
N TYR A 281 -14.13 0.20 3.21
CA TYR A 281 -13.58 0.05 4.54
C TYR A 281 -12.05 0.13 4.54
N LEU A 282 -11.53 0.63 5.66
CA LEU A 282 -10.12 0.60 6.01
C LEU A 282 -9.96 -0.21 7.29
N PHE A 283 -9.30 -1.36 7.21
CA PHE A 283 -8.89 -2.13 8.39
C PHE A 283 -7.48 -1.73 8.81
N LEU A 284 -7.32 -1.37 10.08
CA LEU A 284 -6.05 -0.99 10.70
C LEU A 284 -5.64 -2.07 11.71
N GLY A 285 -4.75 -2.97 11.32
CA GLY A 285 -4.36 -4.15 12.10
C GLY A 285 -2.98 -4.04 12.75
N VAL A 286 -2.84 -4.66 13.92
CA VAL A 286 -1.60 -4.78 14.69
C VAL A 286 -1.50 -6.20 15.23
N PHE A 287 -0.48 -6.94 14.82
CA PHE A 287 -0.19 -8.26 15.37
C PHE A 287 0.48 -8.11 16.73
N GLU A 288 -0.09 -8.73 17.77
CA GLU A 288 0.40 -8.60 19.15
C GLU A 288 1.81 -9.17 19.32
N THR A 289 2.02 -10.34 18.74
CA THR A 289 3.32 -10.97 18.58
C THR A 289 3.61 -11.15 17.09
N PRO A 290 4.89 -11.10 16.67
CA PRO A 290 5.26 -11.51 15.33
C PRO A 290 4.75 -12.94 15.07
N PRO A 291 3.90 -13.17 14.07
CA PRO A 291 3.45 -14.50 13.72
C PRO A 291 4.66 -15.37 13.36
N GLN A 292 4.82 -16.49 14.06
CA GLN A 292 5.70 -17.57 13.63
C GLN A 292 4.94 -18.51 12.68
N PRO A 293 5.62 -19.28 11.82
CA PRO A 293 4.97 -20.16 10.86
C PRO A 293 4.01 -21.20 11.48
N THR A 294 4.21 -21.55 12.75
CA THR A 294 3.41 -22.53 13.50
C THR A 294 2.34 -21.90 14.39
N ASP A 295 2.39 -20.60 14.61
CA ASP A 295 1.58 -19.93 15.62
C ASP A 295 0.34 -19.31 14.99
N ARG A 296 -0.76 -19.29 15.74
CA ARG A 296 -1.96 -18.51 15.40
C ARG A 296 -1.83 -17.17 16.10
N PRO A 297 -1.42 -16.10 15.41
CA PRO A 297 -1.23 -14.81 16.08
C PRO A 297 -2.57 -14.22 16.54
N ILE A 298 -2.50 -13.33 17.52
CA ILE A 298 -3.61 -12.46 17.90
C ILE A 298 -3.51 -11.17 17.07
N LEU A 299 -4.58 -10.85 16.35
CA LEU A 299 -4.71 -9.61 15.60
C LEU A 299 -5.50 -8.59 16.44
N LYS A 300 -4.95 -7.41 16.68
CA LYS A 300 -5.72 -6.28 17.24
C LYS A 300 -6.00 -5.30 16.12
N GLY A 301 -7.10 -4.58 16.14
CA GLY A 301 -7.30 -3.56 15.10
C GLY A 301 -8.60 -2.81 15.14
N THR A 302 -8.79 -1.92 14.18
CA THR A 302 -10.00 -1.13 13.99
C THR A 302 -10.46 -1.28 12.56
N LEU A 303 -11.76 -1.51 12.35
CA LEU A 303 -12.39 -1.41 11.04
C LEU A 303 -13.06 -0.04 10.91
N VAL A 304 -12.65 0.75 9.92
CA VAL A 304 -13.10 2.13 9.70
C VAL A 304 -13.94 2.21 8.43
N PRO A 305 -15.20 2.64 8.49
CA PRO A 305 -15.98 2.92 7.29
C PRO A 305 -15.39 4.08 6.48
N CYS A 306 -15.27 3.90 5.17
CA CYS A 306 -14.76 4.88 4.22
C CYS A 306 -15.86 5.43 3.29
N THR A 307 -17.11 5.03 3.53
CA THR A 307 -18.31 5.50 2.81
C THR A 307 -19.32 6.08 3.81
N GLY A 308 -20.28 6.87 3.32
CA GLY A 308 -21.30 7.50 4.15
C GLY A 308 -20.79 8.63 5.05
N ALA A 309 -21.53 8.97 6.10
CA ALA A 309 -21.24 10.10 7.00
C ALA A 309 -19.96 9.90 7.84
N GLU A 310 -19.53 8.65 8.04
CA GLU A 310 -18.41 8.29 8.91
C GLU A 310 -17.05 8.33 8.19
N ASN A 311 -17.03 8.54 6.87
CA ASN A 311 -15.82 8.48 6.05
C ASN A 311 -14.81 9.62 6.31
N THR A 312 -15.19 10.66 7.06
CA THR A 312 -14.30 11.76 7.47
C THR A 312 -13.26 11.35 8.51
N GLN A 313 -13.35 10.11 9.04
CA GLN A 313 -12.45 9.62 10.08
C GLN A 313 -11.27 8.82 9.53
N ALA A 314 -11.40 8.23 8.33
CA ALA A 314 -10.43 7.28 7.77
C ALA A 314 -9.01 7.84 7.67
N ARG A 315 -8.84 9.06 7.12
CA ARG A 315 -7.52 9.70 7.01
C ARG A 315 -6.89 9.97 8.38
N ARG A 316 -7.69 10.41 9.36
CA ARG A 316 -7.22 10.68 10.72
C ARG A 316 -6.86 9.38 11.46
N ALA A 317 -7.70 8.36 11.37
CA ALA A 317 -7.42 7.05 11.95
C ALA A 317 -6.14 6.44 11.36
N LEU A 318 -5.98 6.50 10.03
CA LEU A 318 -4.76 6.02 9.37
C LEU A 318 -3.51 6.81 9.82
N LEU A 319 -3.60 8.14 9.91
CA LEU A 319 -2.49 8.96 10.39
C LEU A 319 -2.10 8.60 11.84
N GLY A 320 -3.06 8.48 12.75
CA GLY A 320 -2.80 8.13 14.14
C GLY A 320 -2.17 6.74 14.27
N TRP A 321 -2.69 5.76 13.52
CA TRP A 321 -2.14 4.41 13.45
C TRP A 321 -0.70 4.39 12.92
N LEU A 322 -0.39 5.16 11.87
CA LEU A 322 0.97 5.26 11.31
C LEU A 322 1.96 5.95 12.27
N ILE A 323 1.52 6.97 13.01
CA ILE A 323 2.36 7.63 14.02
C ILE A 323 2.69 6.65 15.14
N GLU A 324 1.70 5.93 15.67
CA GLU A 324 1.94 4.91 16.70
C GLU A 324 2.89 3.82 16.19
N ALA A 325 2.67 3.33 14.96
CA ALA A 325 3.53 2.32 14.34
C ALA A 325 4.99 2.80 14.23
N TRP A 326 5.20 4.06 13.84
CA TRP A 326 6.52 4.66 13.78
C TRP A 326 7.15 4.80 15.17
N GLU A 327 6.42 5.32 16.16
CA GLU A 327 6.93 5.47 17.53
C GLU A 327 7.34 4.14 18.15
N LYS A 328 6.51 3.11 17.99
CA LYS A 328 6.80 1.75 18.41
C LYS A 328 8.07 1.22 17.76
N LYS A 329 8.26 1.50 16.46
CA LYS A 329 9.51 1.16 15.78
C LYS A 329 10.71 1.86 16.38
N GLN A 330 10.63 3.15 16.65
CA GLN A 330 11.74 3.89 17.24
C GLN A 330 12.14 3.36 18.63
N ARG A 331 11.20 2.74 19.36
CA ARG A 331 11.45 2.07 20.65
C ARG A 331 11.93 0.61 20.54
N GLY A 332 12.11 0.08 19.33
CA GLY A 332 12.47 -1.33 19.11
C GLY A 332 11.31 -2.31 19.32
N GLU A 333 10.08 -1.83 19.55
CA GLU A 333 8.91 -2.69 19.79
C GLU A 333 8.34 -3.33 18.50
N ASN A 334 8.87 -2.95 17.33
CA ASN A 334 8.53 -3.56 16.03
C ASN A 334 9.55 -4.60 15.57
N GLU A 335 10.59 -4.88 16.36
CA GLU A 335 11.66 -5.79 15.94
C GLU A 335 11.15 -7.23 15.87
N ASN A 336 11.10 -7.71 14.63
CA ASN A 336 11.17 -9.14 14.34
C ASN A 336 12.47 -9.68 14.94
N ILE A 337 12.37 -10.70 15.79
CA ILE A 337 13.49 -11.52 16.25
C ILE A 337 14.02 -12.29 15.04
N ALA A 338 14.81 -11.61 14.21
CA ALA A 338 15.59 -12.21 13.12
C ALA A 338 16.98 -11.56 13.02
N GLU A 339 17.22 -10.41 13.68
CA GLU A 339 18.55 -9.81 13.72
C GLU A 339 19.54 -10.59 14.63
N THR A 340 19.05 -11.57 15.38
CA THR A 340 19.88 -12.54 16.13
C THR A 340 20.40 -13.70 15.27
N GLN A 341 20.10 -13.78 13.97
CA GLN A 341 20.64 -14.78 13.05
C GLN A 341 21.58 -14.19 11.98
N ARG A 342 22.27 -13.09 12.26
CA ARG A 342 23.53 -12.85 11.53
C ARG A 342 24.53 -13.93 11.98
N PRO A 343 25.03 -14.80 11.08
CA PRO A 343 26.13 -15.68 11.44
C PRO A 343 27.29 -14.82 11.98
N PRO A 344 27.96 -15.25 13.06
CA PRO A 344 29.06 -14.48 13.63
C PRO A 344 30.06 -14.16 12.52
N ARG A 345 30.41 -12.88 12.38
CA ARG A 345 31.49 -12.46 11.49
C ARG A 345 32.71 -13.30 11.85
N PRO A 346 33.32 -14.05 10.91
CA PRO A 346 34.53 -14.78 11.22
C PRO A 346 35.57 -13.78 11.75
N PRO A 347 36.35 -14.17 12.79
CA PRO A 347 37.36 -13.30 13.35
C PRO A 347 38.31 -12.86 12.24
N ARG A 348 38.58 -11.56 12.17
CA ARG A 348 39.64 -11.04 11.30
C ARG A 348 40.94 -11.71 11.77
N LYS A 349 41.57 -12.49 10.88
CA LYS A 349 42.88 -13.07 11.17
C LYS A 349 43.87 -11.93 11.47
N PRO A 350 44.74 -12.11 12.49
CA PRO A 350 45.74 -11.13 12.89
C PRO A 350 46.76 -10.84 11.79
#